data_AF-A0A357KRI4-F1
#
_entry.id   AF-A0A357KRI4-F1
#
_cell.length_a   1.000
_cell.length_b   1.000
_cell.length_c   1.000
_cell.angle_alpha   90.00
_cell.angle_beta   90.00
_cell.angle_gamma   90.00
#
_symmetry.space_group_name_H-M   'P 1'
#
loop_
_entity.id
_entity.type
_entity.pdbx_description
1 polymer ?
#
loop_
_entity_poly.entity_id
_entity_poly.type
_entity_poly.pdbx_seq_one_letter_code
_entity_poly.pdbx_strand_id
1 'polypeptide(L)' 'DQNIFETIKEAQEQATNWLWTYNNDRPNMAIGGITPAMKLKLAA' A
#
# COMPACT_ATOMS: atom_id res chain seq x y z
N ASP A 1 0.15 -4.80 -18.24
CA ASP A 1 1.35 -5.55 -17.86
C ASP A 1 1.02 -6.67 -16.92
N GLN A 2 1.52 -7.86 -17.22
CA GLN A 2 1.44 -9.03 -16.35
C GLN A 2 2.79 -9.15 -15.64
N ASN A 3 2.83 -8.96 -14.32
CA ASN A 3 4.03 -9.22 -13.54
C ASN A 3 4.19 -10.73 -13.41
N ILE A 4 5.13 -11.29 -14.15
CA ILE A 4 5.53 -12.69 -14.02
C ILE A 4 6.56 -12.72 -12.90
N PHE A 5 6.23 -13.40 -11.80
CA PHE A 5 7.14 -13.63 -10.70
C PHE A 5 7.83 -14.98 -10.88
N GLU A 6 9.14 -15.02 -10.70
CA GLU A 6 9.92 -16.26 -10.82
C GLU A 6 9.84 -17.08 -9.53
N THR A 7 9.56 -16.42 -8.40
CA THR A 7 9.47 -17.08 -7.08
C THR A 7 8.35 -16.50 -6.22
N ILE A 8 7.88 -17.29 -5.24
CA ILE A 8 6.94 -16.82 -4.21
C ILE A 8 7.54 -15.66 -3.41
N LYS A 9 8.85 -15.71 -3.14
CA LYS A 9 9.54 -14.67 -2.38
C LYS A 9 9.47 -13.31 -3.09
N GLU A 10 9.72 -13.30 -4.39
CA GLU A 10 9.61 -12.08 -5.20
C GLU A 10 8.19 -11.51 -5.18
N ALA A 11 7.18 -12.36 -5.32
CA ALA A 11 5.78 -11.94 -5.23
C ALA A 11 5.44 -11.33 -3.85
N GLN A 12 5.96 -11.92 -2.77
CA GLN A 12 5.78 -11.41 -1.41
C GLN A 12 6.47 -10.07 -1.19
N GLU A 13 7.69 -9.88 -1.71
CA GLU A 13 8.41 -8.61 -1.62
C GLU A 13 7.67 -7.49 -2.35
N GLN A 14 7.19 -7.75 -3.57
CA GLN A 14 6.39 -6.78 -4.31
C GLN A 14 5.07 -6.46 -3.61
N ALA A 15 4.36 -7.46 -3.08
CA ALA A 15 3.13 -7.25 -2.31
C ALA A 15 3.38 -6.42 -1.04
N THR A 16 4.51 -6.65 -0.36
CA THR A 16 4.91 -5.90 0.84
C THR A 16 5.20 -4.43 0.51
N ASN A 17 5.96 -4.19 -0.55
CA ASN A 17 6.27 -2.83 -1.01
C ASN A 17 5.00 -2.09 -1.45
N TRP A 18 4.10 -2.79 -2.15
CA TRP A 18 2.82 -2.23 -2.57
C TRP A 18 1.95 -1.84 -1.36
N LEU A 19 1.85 -2.73 -0.37
CA LEU A 19 1.08 -2.47 0.84
C LEU A 19 1.61 -1.26 1.61
N TRP A 20 2.94 -1.16 1.74
CA TRP A 20 3.57 0.00 2.38
C TRP A 20 3.24 1.29 1.63
N THR A 21 3.41 1.29 0.31
CA THR A 21 3.15 2.47 -0.54
C THR A 21 1.69 2.91 -0.44
N TYR A 22 0.75 1.95 -0.49
CA TYR A 22 -0.68 2.24 -0.37
C TYR A 22 -1.02 2.87 0.98
N ASN A 23 -0.44 2.36 2.06
CA ASN A 23 -0.77 2.82 3.41
C ASN A 23 -0.11 4.16 3.77
N ASN A 24 1.10 4.44 3.25
CA ASN A 24 1.91 5.56 3.70
C ASN A 24 1.95 6.72 2.72
N ASP A 25 1.98 6.46 1.40
CA ASP A 25 2.24 7.49 0.39
C ASP A 25 1.02 7.82 -0.46
N ARG A 26 0.13 6.84 -0.70
CA ARG A 26 -0.99 7.04 -1.62
C ARG A 26 -2.18 7.72 -0.93
N PRO A 27 -2.57 8.95 -1.33
CA PRO A 27 -3.79 9.57 -0.85
C PRO A 27 -5.03 8.81 -1.35
N ASN A 28 -6.02 8.63 -0.48
CA ASN A 28 -7.26 7.95 -0.81
C ASN A 28 -8.46 8.91 -0.68
N MET A 29 -9.10 9.21 -1.81
CA MET A 29 -10.22 10.17 -1.87
C MET A 29 -11.45 9.74 -1.08
N ALA A 30 -11.70 8.43 -0.93
CA ALA A 30 -12.82 7.92 -0.13
C ALA A 30 -12.66 8.25 1.37
N ILE A 31 -11.45 8.61 1.80
CA ILE A 31 -11.15 9.02 3.17
C ILE A 31 -10.68 10.48 3.27
N GLY A 32 -11.08 11.33 2.32
CA GLY A 32 -10.77 12.76 2.35
C GLY A 32 -9.40 13.12 1.78
N GLY A 33 -8.82 12.26 0.94
CA GLY A 33 -7.56 12.55 0.25
C GLY A 33 -6.32 12.43 1.12
N ILE A 34 -6.43 11.88 2.33
CA ILE A 34 -5.28 11.55 3.19
C ILE A 34 -4.86 10.08 3.00
N THR A 35 -3.68 9.73 3.50
CA THR A 35 -3.20 8.35 3.47
C THR A 35 -3.87 7.51 4.57
N PRO A 36 -4.03 6.20 4.39
CA PRO A 36 -4.60 5.33 5.42
C PRO A 36 -3.89 5.44 6.77
N ALA A 37 -2.56 5.55 6.79
CA ALA A 37 -1.79 5.71 8.02
C ALA A 37 -2.11 7.04 8.74
N MET A 38 -2.32 8.14 8.02
CA MET A 38 -2.76 9.41 8.61
C MET A 38 -4.16 9.28 9.23
N LYS A 39 -5.09 8.62 8.52
CA LYS A 39 -6.44 8.39 9.06
C LYS A 39 -6.40 7.58 10.35
N LEU A 40 -5.56 6.54 10.41
CA LEU A 40 -5.39 5.74 11.61
C LEU A 40 -4.87 6.58 12.79
N LYS A 41 -3.88 7.46 12.55
CA LYS A 41 -3.36 8.37 13.58
C LYS A 41 -4.39 9.38 14.08
N LEU A 42 -5.32 9.83 13.22
CA LEU A 42 -6.39 10.75 13.60
C LEU A 42 -7.54 10.07 14.35
N ALA A 43 -7.66 8.74 14.25
CA ALA A 43 -8.70 7.97 14.91
C ALA A 43 -8.31 7.47 16.31
N ALA A 44 -7.02 7.57 16.66
CA ALA A 44 -6.49 7.29 17.99
C ALA A 44 -6.70 8.50 18.92
#